data_AF-X1DCH0-F1
#
_entry.id   AF-X1DCH0-F1
#
_cell.length_a   1.000
_cell.length_b   1.000
_cell.length_c   1.000
_cell.angle_alpha   90.00
_cell.angle_beta   90.00
_cell.angle_gamma   90.00
#
_symmetry.space_group_name_H-M   'P 1'
#
loop_
_entity.id
_entity.type
_entity.pdbx_description
1 polymer ?
#
loop_
_entity_poly.entity_id
_entity_poly.type
_entity_poly.pdbx_seq_one_letter_code
_entity_poly.pdbx_strand_id
1 'polypeptide(L)'
;NRPEIYERYQSELQKSIQNDVFLDILSDIIVRDGNCIMSQDWFKILVEKEIKSIKERMKFFKTILENNNRDIESKRIRDYRVFLNCTKTAFNNDVSMGNEARITSDEWTILFTLKNELGLSSDEYRTLLYLAIGNCELEKHDIDESIKELRESGIGFFKKSRQNIYIPDEIINMLREIKGINLAEKYTRRIVKCLDDRQINKIKKNHGIKEIERYEKIESIIKKGVSVRNILSEEIFNEGIKENEKKKILYDIIENKLEIHLASYGKTVDERIDRLIDYFKYLDNDKILVS
;
A
#
# COMPACT_ATOMS: atom_id res chain seq x y z
N ASN A 1 16.34 22.51 8.28
CA ASN A 1 15.05 21.79 8.19
C ASN A 1 13.97 22.61 8.86
N ARG A 2 12.95 23.04 8.11
CA ARG A 2 11.75 23.70 8.65
C ARG A 2 10.62 22.66 8.63
N PRO A 3 10.31 22.01 9.78
CA PRO A 3 9.33 20.92 9.84
C PRO A 3 7.97 21.31 9.24
N GLU A 4 7.53 22.55 9.47
CA GLU A 4 6.28 23.09 8.92
C GLU A 4 6.22 23.09 7.39
N ILE A 5 7.35 23.29 6.70
CA ILE A 5 7.40 23.24 5.24
C ILE A 5 7.29 21.80 4.74
N TYR A 6 7.93 20.86 5.45
CA TYR A 6 7.86 19.44 5.14
C TYR A 6 6.44 18.91 5.29
N GLU A 7 5.79 19.17 6.43
CA GLU A 7 4.41 18.75 6.69
C GLU A 7 3.42 19.38 5.69
N ARG A 8 3.59 20.66 5.37
CA ARG A 8 2.75 21.33 4.38
C ARG A 8 2.94 20.72 2.99
N TYR A 9 4.18 20.47 2.56
CA TYR A 9 4.44 19.85 1.27
C TYR A 9 3.90 18.42 1.21
N GLN A 10 4.07 17.64 2.29
CA GLN A 10 3.50 16.29 2.40
C GLN A 10 1.98 16.29 2.27
N SER A 11 1.29 17.22 2.92
CA SER A 11 -0.17 17.37 2.81
C SER A 11 -0.62 17.72 1.39
N GLU A 12 0.07 18.65 0.72
CA GLU A 12 -0.26 19.03 -0.66
C GLU A 12 0.04 17.89 -1.64
N LEU A 13 1.17 17.20 -1.49
CA LEU A 13 1.53 16.04 -2.31
C LEU A 13 0.52 14.90 -2.13
N GLN A 14 0.07 14.66 -0.90
CA GLN A 14 -0.98 13.69 -0.61
C GLN A 14 -2.28 14.04 -1.34
N LYS A 15 -2.69 15.30 -1.35
CA LYS A 15 -3.89 15.75 -2.11
C LYS A 15 -3.71 15.57 -3.61
N SER A 16 -2.54 15.89 -4.16
CA SER A 16 -2.24 15.69 -5.59
C SER A 16 -2.37 14.22 -5.97
N ILE A 17 -1.78 13.31 -5.20
CA ILE A 17 -1.85 11.86 -5.43
C ILE A 17 -3.30 11.33 -5.30
N GLN A 18 -4.08 11.88 -4.38
CA GLN A 18 -5.48 11.49 -4.20
C GLN A 18 -6.38 11.98 -5.34
N ASN A 19 -6.08 13.14 -5.91
CA ASN A 19 -6.87 13.72 -7.00
C ASN A 19 -6.44 13.24 -8.38
N ASP A 20 -5.26 12.63 -8.49
CA ASP A 20 -4.70 12.13 -9.74
C ASP A 20 -4.31 10.66 -9.58
N VAL A 21 -5.17 9.78 -10.10
CA VAL A 21 -4.97 8.32 -10.07
C VAL A 21 -3.70 7.93 -10.79
N PHE A 22 -3.34 8.63 -11.87
CA PHE A 22 -2.13 8.30 -12.59
C PHE A 22 -0.90 8.68 -11.76
N LEU A 23 -0.91 9.81 -11.07
CA LEU A 23 0.11 10.16 -10.09
C LEU A 23 0.23 9.13 -8.95
N ASP A 24 -0.88 8.53 -8.49
CA ASP A 24 -0.84 7.41 -7.52
C ASP A 24 -0.11 6.18 -8.10
N ILE A 25 -0.34 5.87 -9.37
CA ILE A 25 0.35 4.77 -10.09
C ILE A 25 1.84 5.09 -10.26
N LEU A 26 2.18 6.31 -10.67
CA LEU A 26 3.57 6.73 -10.84
C LEU A 26 4.32 6.68 -9.50
N SER A 27 3.70 7.18 -8.44
CA SER A 27 4.30 7.13 -7.10
C SER A 27 4.48 5.69 -6.59
N ASP A 28 3.63 4.73 -6.98
CA ASP A 28 3.82 3.31 -6.68
C ASP A 28 5.06 2.71 -7.35
N ILE A 29 5.36 3.14 -8.57
CA ILE A 29 6.59 2.73 -9.28
C ILE A 29 7.80 3.30 -8.54
N ILE A 30 7.74 4.58 -8.18
CA ILE A 30 8.86 5.34 -7.61
C ILE A 30 9.28 4.82 -6.24
N VAL A 31 8.33 4.46 -5.37
CA VAL A 31 8.64 4.02 -4.00
C VAL A 31 9.36 2.66 -3.93
N ARG A 32 9.39 1.89 -5.03
CA ARG A 32 10.09 0.60 -5.11
C ARG A 32 11.60 0.82 -5.05
N ASP A 33 12.30 -0.07 -4.34
CA ASP A 33 13.75 0.04 -4.17
C ASP A 33 14.49 0.06 -5.52
N GLY A 34 15.48 0.95 -5.64
CA GLY A 34 16.33 1.06 -6.84
C GLY A 34 15.81 2.02 -7.92
N ASN A 35 14.67 2.68 -7.68
CA ASN A 35 14.03 3.60 -8.63
C ASN A 35 14.36 5.09 -8.40
N CYS A 36 15.26 5.43 -7.47
CA CYS A 36 15.65 6.83 -7.22
C CYS A 36 16.34 7.48 -8.43
N ILE A 37 17.00 6.68 -9.27
CA ILE A 37 17.67 7.12 -10.51
C ILE A 37 17.35 6.13 -11.61
N MET A 38 16.72 6.59 -12.68
CA MET A 38 16.37 5.73 -13.82
C MET A 38 16.45 6.46 -15.16
N SER A 39 16.68 5.71 -16.24
CA SER A 39 16.54 6.26 -17.60
C SER A 39 15.07 6.37 -17.99
N GLN A 40 14.77 7.28 -18.92
CA GLN A 40 13.44 7.44 -19.52
C GLN A 40 12.91 6.12 -20.11
N ASP A 41 13.76 5.38 -20.82
CA ASP A 41 13.39 4.10 -21.42
C ASP A 41 13.03 3.05 -20.34
N TRP A 42 13.79 3.01 -19.24
CA TRP A 42 13.49 2.10 -18.15
C TRP A 42 12.18 2.50 -17.45
N PHE A 43 11.97 3.80 -17.23
CA PHE A 43 10.73 4.31 -16.66
C PHE A 43 9.52 3.95 -17.50
N LYS A 44 9.62 4.09 -18.83
CA LYS A 44 8.58 3.67 -19.77
C LYS A 44 8.22 2.19 -19.60
N ILE A 45 9.22 1.31 -19.54
CA ILE A 45 9.00 -0.13 -19.33
C ILE A 45 8.30 -0.39 -17.99
N LEU A 46 8.66 0.34 -16.93
CA LEU A 46 8.03 0.20 -15.62
C LEU A 46 6.56 0.62 -15.65
N VAL A 47 6.25 1.76 -16.27
CA VAL A 47 4.89 2.27 -16.43
C VAL A 47 4.02 1.30 -17.23
N GLU A 48 4.50 0.83 -18.38
CA GLU A 48 3.78 -0.14 -19.22
C GLU A 48 3.49 -1.45 -18.47
N LYS A 49 4.47 -1.95 -17.71
CA LYS A 49 4.30 -3.15 -16.87
C LYS A 49 3.27 -2.95 -15.78
N GLU A 50 3.30 -1.80 -15.10
CA GLU A 50 2.37 -1.51 -14.01
C GLU A 50 0.94 -1.40 -14.54
N ILE A 51 0.72 -0.65 -15.62
CA ILE A 51 -0.60 -0.53 -16.27
C ILE A 51 -1.13 -1.90 -16.71
N LYS A 52 -0.28 -2.72 -17.34
CA LYS A 52 -0.67 -4.08 -17.74
C LYS A 52 -1.11 -4.91 -16.52
N SER A 53 -0.33 -4.87 -15.44
CA SER A 53 -0.65 -5.57 -14.21
C SER A 53 -1.95 -5.07 -13.57
N ILE A 54 -2.19 -3.75 -13.56
CA ILE A 54 -3.45 -3.17 -13.08
C ILE A 54 -4.63 -3.69 -13.90
N LYS A 55 -4.55 -3.67 -15.24
CA LYS A 55 -5.62 -4.15 -16.13
C LYS A 55 -5.95 -5.63 -15.90
N GLU A 56 -4.93 -6.47 -15.72
CA GLU A 56 -5.10 -7.88 -15.40
C GLU A 56 -5.79 -8.08 -14.04
N ARG A 57 -5.38 -7.33 -13.01
CA ARG A 57 -6.00 -7.32 -11.68
C ARG A 57 -7.46 -6.87 -11.72
N MET A 58 -7.76 -5.79 -12.43
CA MET A 58 -9.13 -5.29 -12.60
C MET A 58 -10.03 -6.34 -13.24
N LYS A 59 -9.55 -7.06 -14.26
CA LYS A 59 -10.30 -8.14 -14.90
C LYS A 59 -10.59 -9.28 -13.91
N PHE A 60 -9.58 -9.68 -13.13
CA PHE A 60 -9.74 -10.69 -12.09
C PHE A 60 -10.78 -10.28 -11.03
N PHE A 61 -10.72 -9.05 -10.52
CA PHE A 61 -11.69 -8.55 -9.54
C PHE A 61 -13.11 -8.47 -10.10
N LYS A 62 -13.30 -8.02 -11.35
CA LYS A 62 -14.61 -8.06 -12.01
C LYS A 62 -15.20 -9.48 -11.99
N THR A 63 -14.39 -10.47 -12.39
CA THR A 63 -14.80 -11.87 -12.38
C THR A 63 -15.18 -12.37 -10.97
N ILE A 64 -14.45 -11.97 -9.92
CA ILE A 64 -14.78 -12.33 -8.53
C ILE A 64 -16.06 -11.67 -8.05
N LEU A 65 -16.30 -10.42 -8.44
CA LEU A 65 -17.47 -9.67 -7.98
C LEU A 65 -18.76 -10.16 -8.65
N GLU A 66 -18.66 -10.63 -9.90
CA GLU A 66 -19.78 -11.16 -10.71
C GLU A 66 -20.07 -12.64 -10.43
N ASN A 67 -19.04 -13.47 -10.24
CA ASN A 67 -19.20 -14.90 -10.00
C ASN A 67 -19.14 -15.23 -8.50
N ASN A 68 -19.97 -16.15 -8.02
CA ASN A 68 -19.81 -16.74 -6.68
C ASN A 68 -18.58 -17.67 -6.67
N ASN A 69 -17.39 -17.06 -6.65
CA ASN A 69 -16.12 -17.78 -6.58
C ASN A 69 -16.00 -18.47 -5.21
N ARG A 70 -15.79 -19.79 -5.21
CA ARG A 70 -15.64 -20.60 -3.99
C ARG A 70 -14.30 -20.39 -3.29
N ASP A 71 -13.32 -19.81 -3.98
CA ASP A 71 -11.94 -19.65 -3.48
C ASP A 71 -11.79 -18.48 -2.48
N ILE A 72 -12.74 -17.53 -2.50
CA ILE A 72 -12.73 -16.34 -1.63
C ILE A 72 -13.92 -16.41 -0.69
N GLU A 73 -13.71 -16.08 0.58
CA GLU A 73 -14.78 -16.07 1.56
C GLU A 73 -15.87 -15.05 1.19
N SER A 74 -17.13 -15.45 1.35
CA SER A 74 -18.29 -14.60 1.04
C SER A 74 -18.25 -13.25 1.79
N LYS A 75 -17.75 -13.27 3.04
CA LYS A 75 -17.49 -12.06 3.84
C LYS A 75 -16.53 -11.10 3.12
N ARG A 76 -15.43 -11.61 2.56
CA ARG A 76 -14.45 -10.79 1.84
C ARG A 76 -15.01 -10.22 0.54
N ILE A 77 -15.78 -11.00 -0.21
CA ILE A 77 -16.48 -10.51 -1.42
C ILE A 77 -17.45 -9.38 -1.06
N ARG A 78 -18.18 -9.52 0.05
CA ARG A 78 -19.03 -8.45 0.59
C ARG A 78 -18.20 -7.20 0.89
N ASP A 79 -17.07 -7.34 1.57
CA ASP A 79 -16.21 -6.21 1.93
C ASP A 79 -15.69 -5.47 0.67
N TYR A 80 -15.31 -6.20 -0.39
CA TYR A 80 -14.98 -5.60 -1.69
C TYR A 80 -16.14 -4.84 -2.31
N ARG A 81 -17.36 -5.40 -2.27
CA ARG A 81 -18.57 -4.74 -2.79
C ARG A 81 -18.90 -3.48 -1.99
N VAL A 82 -18.77 -3.51 -0.67
CA VAL A 82 -18.98 -2.35 0.20
C VAL A 82 -18.02 -1.23 -0.20
N PHE A 83 -16.72 -1.51 -0.21
CA PHE A 83 -15.73 -0.51 -0.59
C PHE A 83 -15.97 0.03 -2.00
N LEU A 84 -16.14 -0.84 -3.00
CA LEU A 84 -16.39 -0.45 -4.39
C LEU A 84 -17.61 0.46 -4.53
N ASN A 85 -18.72 0.12 -3.88
CA ASN A 85 -19.95 0.90 -3.97
C ASN A 85 -19.78 2.26 -3.28
N CYS A 86 -19.16 2.30 -2.11
CA CYS A 86 -18.85 3.55 -1.42
C CYS A 86 -17.98 4.46 -2.30
N THR A 87 -16.95 3.91 -2.94
CA THR A 87 -16.07 4.68 -3.83
C THR A 87 -16.81 5.19 -5.06
N LYS A 88 -17.67 4.37 -5.68
CA LYS A 88 -18.52 4.80 -6.80
C LYS A 88 -19.47 5.91 -6.40
N THR A 89 -20.06 5.82 -5.21
CA THR A 89 -20.94 6.86 -4.68
C THR A 89 -20.15 8.15 -4.48
N ALA A 90 -18.99 8.11 -3.83
CA ALA A 90 -18.14 9.28 -3.63
C ALA A 90 -17.76 9.94 -4.97
N PHE A 91 -17.24 9.16 -5.92
CA PHE A 91 -16.80 9.67 -7.22
C PHE A 91 -17.93 10.35 -8.04
N ASN A 92 -19.16 9.81 -7.98
CA ASN A 92 -20.29 10.33 -8.76
C ASN A 92 -21.16 11.33 -7.98
N ASN A 93 -20.89 11.57 -6.71
CA ASN A 93 -21.71 12.44 -5.86
C ASN A 93 -21.79 13.86 -6.45
N ASP A 94 -20.64 14.36 -6.89
CA ASP A 94 -20.46 15.68 -7.49
C ASP A 94 -21.17 15.84 -8.85
N VAL A 95 -21.39 14.74 -9.58
CA VAL A 95 -22.09 14.75 -10.89
C VAL A 95 -23.54 15.21 -10.73
N SER A 96 -24.19 14.82 -9.62
CA SER A 96 -25.57 15.24 -9.32
C SER A 96 -25.72 16.76 -9.12
N MET A 97 -24.61 17.43 -8.81
CA MET A 97 -24.51 18.88 -8.62
C MET A 97 -23.97 19.62 -9.86
N GLY A 98 -23.76 18.90 -10.98
CA GLY A 98 -23.25 19.47 -12.24
C GLY A 98 -21.74 19.67 -12.29
N ASN A 99 -20.99 19.15 -11.31
CA ASN A 99 -19.53 19.18 -11.29
C ASN A 99 -18.92 17.97 -12.00
N GLU A 100 -17.64 18.05 -12.34
CA GLU A 100 -16.88 16.89 -12.83
C GLU A 100 -16.77 15.82 -11.74
N ALA A 101 -16.84 14.55 -12.15
CA ALA A 101 -16.72 13.42 -11.23
C ALA A 101 -15.32 13.37 -10.62
N ARG A 102 -15.25 13.43 -9.29
CA ARG A 102 -14.00 13.35 -8.51
C ARG A 102 -14.30 12.90 -7.10
N ILE A 103 -13.29 12.42 -6.39
CA ILE A 103 -13.37 12.13 -4.96
C ILE A 103 -12.74 13.30 -4.22
N THR A 104 -13.49 13.92 -3.32
CA THR A 104 -13.01 15.05 -2.51
C THR A 104 -12.07 14.60 -1.38
N SER A 105 -11.28 15.53 -0.82
CA SER A 105 -10.35 15.22 0.29
C SER A 105 -11.05 14.62 1.52
N ASP A 106 -12.27 15.05 1.82
CA ASP A 106 -13.03 14.54 2.95
C ASP A 106 -13.54 13.12 2.66
N GLU A 107 -14.04 12.87 1.46
CA GLU A 107 -14.45 11.54 1.01
C GLU A 107 -13.25 10.58 0.98
N TRP A 108 -12.07 11.05 0.57
CA TRP A 108 -10.84 10.28 0.67
C TRP A 108 -10.53 9.84 2.10
N THR A 109 -10.66 10.76 3.06
CA THR A 109 -10.44 10.45 4.48
C THR A 109 -11.40 9.35 4.96
N ILE A 110 -12.68 9.44 4.57
CA ILE A 110 -13.70 8.42 4.87
C ILE A 110 -13.35 7.08 4.20
N LEU A 111 -12.94 7.09 2.93
CA LEU A 111 -12.56 5.88 2.20
C LEU A 111 -11.30 5.24 2.80
N PHE A 112 -10.34 6.01 3.31
CA PHE A 112 -9.19 5.45 4.01
C PHE A 112 -9.58 4.79 5.34
N THR A 113 -10.46 5.43 6.11
CA THR A 113 -11.02 4.79 7.32
C THR A 113 -11.72 3.49 6.93
N LEU A 114 -12.57 3.51 5.91
CA LEU A 114 -13.28 2.32 5.43
C LEU A 114 -12.33 1.21 4.97
N LYS A 115 -11.30 1.55 4.20
CA LYS A 115 -10.23 0.61 3.77
C LYS A 115 -9.62 -0.11 4.97
N ASN A 116 -9.28 0.65 6.01
CA ASN A 116 -8.61 0.12 7.21
C ASN A 116 -9.55 -0.79 8.01
N GLU A 117 -10.79 -0.37 8.23
CA GLU A 117 -11.80 -1.16 8.95
C GLU A 117 -12.17 -2.46 8.20
N LEU A 118 -12.18 -2.43 6.87
CA LEU A 118 -12.38 -3.62 6.04
C LEU A 118 -11.12 -4.48 5.92
N GLY A 119 -9.97 -4.03 6.43
CA GLY A 119 -8.70 -4.74 6.32
C GLY A 119 -8.27 -5.00 4.87
N LEU A 120 -8.52 -4.06 3.96
CA LEU A 120 -8.10 -4.19 2.57
C LEU A 120 -6.59 -3.98 2.43
N SER A 121 -5.92 -4.90 1.75
CA SER A 121 -4.54 -4.74 1.29
C SER A 121 -4.42 -3.60 0.29
N SER A 122 -3.18 -3.15 0.08
CA SER A 122 -2.91 -2.05 -0.83
C SER A 122 -3.34 -2.36 -2.27
N ASP A 123 -3.14 -3.60 -2.69
CA ASP A 123 -3.57 -4.11 -4.00
C ASP A 123 -5.10 -4.12 -4.16
N GLU A 124 -5.82 -4.61 -3.15
CA GLU A 124 -7.28 -4.74 -3.20
C GLU A 124 -7.97 -3.37 -3.29
N TYR A 125 -7.67 -2.45 -2.37
CA TYR A 125 -8.39 -1.17 -2.35
C TYR A 125 -8.11 -0.34 -3.62
N ARG A 126 -6.86 -0.35 -4.11
CA ARG A 126 -6.50 0.35 -5.36
C ARG A 126 -7.20 -0.25 -6.56
N THR A 127 -7.22 -1.58 -6.66
CA THR A 127 -7.92 -2.23 -7.77
C THR A 127 -9.41 -1.89 -7.74
N LEU A 128 -10.04 -1.88 -6.56
CA LEU A 128 -11.45 -1.49 -6.41
C LEU A 128 -11.68 0.01 -6.70
N LEU A 129 -10.74 0.88 -6.30
CA LEU A 129 -10.75 2.30 -6.62
C LEU A 129 -10.71 2.53 -8.13
N TYR A 130 -9.76 1.90 -8.83
CA TYR A 130 -9.65 2.02 -10.29
C TYR A 130 -10.87 1.43 -11.00
N LEU A 131 -11.47 0.38 -10.45
CA LEU A 131 -12.74 -0.16 -10.94
C LEU A 131 -13.93 0.80 -10.74
N ALA A 132 -13.88 1.67 -9.73
CA ALA A 132 -14.91 2.66 -9.46
C ALA A 132 -14.80 3.87 -10.40
N ILE A 133 -13.59 4.40 -10.56
CA ILE A 133 -13.29 5.61 -11.37
C ILE A 133 -13.35 5.31 -12.87
N GLY A 134 -13.00 4.08 -13.26
CA GLY A 134 -13.06 3.60 -14.65
C GLY A 134 -11.70 3.62 -15.35
N ASN A 135 -11.61 2.91 -16.49
CA ASN A 135 -10.38 2.76 -17.27
C ASN A 135 -9.88 4.05 -17.94
N CYS A 136 -10.61 5.16 -17.82
CA CYS A 136 -10.37 6.39 -18.59
C CYS A 136 -8.96 6.95 -18.39
N GLU A 137 -8.36 6.71 -17.22
CA GLU A 137 -7.02 7.19 -16.86
C GLU A 137 -5.92 6.16 -17.14
N LEU A 138 -6.20 4.97 -17.69
CA LEU A 138 -5.20 3.91 -17.96
C LEU A 138 -4.86 3.74 -19.45
N GLU A 139 -5.45 4.57 -20.31
CA GLU A 139 -5.46 4.40 -21.77
C GLU A 139 -4.68 5.48 -22.53
N LYS A 140 -4.22 6.54 -21.86
CA LYS A 140 -3.37 7.59 -22.46
C LYS A 140 -2.20 7.88 -21.55
N HIS A 141 -1.04 7.29 -21.86
CA HIS A 141 0.19 7.65 -21.16
C HIS A 141 1.28 7.89 -22.18
N ASP A 142 1.54 9.15 -22.44
CA ASP A 142 2.83 9.57 -22.96
C ASP A 142 3.85 9.56 -21.81
N ILE A 143 5.04 9.04 -22.09
CA ILE A 143 6.15 9.05 -21.13
C ILE A 143 6.56 10.49 -20.81
N ASP A 144 6.45 11.39 -21.78
CA ASP A 144 6.78 12.80 -21.58
C ASP A 144 5.76 13.51 -20.69
N GLU A 145 4.48 13.13 -20.78
CA GLU A 145 3.42 13.58 -19.86
C GLU A 145 3.69 13.07 -18.43
N SER A 146 4.00 11.77 -18.30
CA SER A 146 4.37 11.16 -17.00
C SER A 146 5.54 11.90 -16.33
N ILE A 147 6.59 12.21 -17.10
CA ILE A 147 7.77 12.93 -16.59
C ILE A 147 7.43 14.39 -16.24
N LYS A 148 6.55 15.02 -17.02
CA LYS A 148 6.06 16.37 -16.75
C LYS A 148 5.28 16.40 -15.44
N GLU A 149 4.39 15.45 -15.22
CA GLU A 149 3.55 15.36 -14.03
C GLU A 149 4.37 15.14 -12.75
N LEU A 150 5.38 14.25 -12.79
CA LEU A 150 6.31 14.07 -11.68
C LEU A 150 7.05 15.35 -11.31
N ARG A 151 7.43 16.14 -12.31
CA ARG A 151 8.16 17.41 -12.11
C ARG A 151 7.23 18.52 -11.61
N GLU A 152 6.01 18.61 -12.14
CA GLU A 152 5.01 19.59 -11.71
C GLU A 152 4.53 19.32 -10.29
N SER A 153 4.46 18.05 -9.89
CA SER A 153 4.17 17.62 -8.51
C SER A 153 5.37 17.77 -7.55
N GLY A 154 6.55 18.15 -8.06
CA GLY A 154 7.78 18.29 -7.28
C GLY A 154 8.40 16.97 -6.83
N ILE A 155 7.98 15.84 -7.39
CA ILE A 155 8.45 14.51 -7.01
C ILE A 155 9.86 14.24 -7.52
N GLY A 156 10.20 14.69 -8.73
CA GLY A 156 11.49 14.41 -9.33
C GLY A 156 11.92 15.40 -10.42
N PHE A 157 13.19 15.31 -10.79
CA PHE A 157 13.81 16.14 -11.81
C PHE A 157 14.22 15.30 -13.01
N PHE A 158 14.05 15.87 -14.21
CA PHE A 158 14.44 15.22 -15.45
C PHE A 158 15.65 15.92 -16.08
N LYS A 159 16.74 15.19 -16.25
CA LYS A 159 17.94 15.68 -16.91
C LYS A 159 17.94 15.28 -18.38
N LYS A 160 17.45 16.18 -19.25
CA LYS A 160 17.38 15.99 -20.71
C LYS A 160 18.69 15.50 -21.34
N SER A 161 19.84 16.01 -20.90
CA SER A 161 21.14 15.64 -21.48
C SER A 161 21.50 14.17 -21.30
N ARG A 162 20.94 13.50 -20.29
CA ARG A 162 21.17 12.07 -19.99
C ARG A 162 19.89 11.23 -20.14
N GLN A 163 18.76 11.86 -20.46
CA GLN A 163 17.44 11.24 -20.45
C GLN A 163 17.16 10.45 -19.15
N ASN A 164 17.59 11.01 -18.01
CA ASN A 164 17.45 10.37 -16.71
C ASN A 164 16.52 11.16 -15.79
N ILE A 165 15.75 10.41 -15.00
CA ILE A 165 14.87 10.88 -13.94
C ILE A 165 15.60 10.67 -12.61
N TYR A 166 15.57 11.70 -11.76
CA TYR A 166 16.18 11.73 -10.44
C TYR A 166 15.12 12.06 -9.40
N ILE A 167 15.03 11.24 -8.36
CA ILE A 167 14.03 11.35 -7.31
C ILE A 167 14.78 11.41 -5.98
N PRO A 168 14.66 12.50 -5.20
CA PRO A 168 15.31 12.61 -3.91
C PRO A 168 14.80 11.55 -2.92
N ASP A 169 15.69 11.03 -2.08
CA ASP A 169 15.34 10.00 -1.10
C ASP A 169 14.33 10.51 -0.06
N GLU A 170 14.37 11.80 0.28
CA GLU A 170 13.39 12.43 1.17
C GLU A 170 11.97 12.38 0.60
N ILE A 171 11.84 12.53 -0.72
CA ILE A 171 10.56 12.42 -1.42
C ILE A 171 10.07 10.97 -1.42
N ILE A 172 10.98 10.01 -1.63
CA ILE A 172 10.65 8.58 -1.57
C ILE A 172 10.12 8.22 -0.19
N ASN A 173 10.77 8.69 0.87
CA ASN A 173 10.32 8.48 2.24
C ASN A 173 8.94 9.12 2.48
N MET A 174 8.73 10.35 2.01
CA MET A 174 7.44 11.03 2.11
C MET A 174 6.32 10.27 1.36
N LEU A 175 6.60 9.78 0.15
CA LEU A 175 5.64 8.97 -0.62
C LEU A 175 5.32 7.64 0.08
N ARG A 176 6.32 7.00 0.70
CA ARG A 176 6.12 5.78 1.51
C ARG A 176 5.20 6.06 2.69
N GLU A 177 5.38 7.16 3.40
CA GLU A 177 4.50 7.58 4.50
C GLU A 177 3.08 7.85 4.03
N ILE A 178 2.91 8.62 2.94
CA ILE A 178 1.58 8.91 2.35
C ILE A 178 0.85 7.61 1.98
N LYS A 179 1.58 6.62 1.41
CA LYS A 179 1.00 5.32 1.02
C LYS A 179 0.81 4.36 2.20
N GLY A 180 1.20 4.74 3.41
CA GLY A 180 1.13 3.87 4.59
C GLY A 180 2.10 2.69 4.53
N ILE A 181 3.15 2.80 3.70
CA ILE A 181 4.26 1.84 3.66
C ILE A 181 5.13 2.11 4.89
N ASN A 182 4.67 1.57 6.02
CA ASN A 182 5.31 1.80 7.31
C ASN A 182 6.61 1.02 7.47
N LEU A 183 6.90 0.08 6.56
CA LEU A 183 7.99 -0.87 6.67
C LEU A 183 8.46 -1.30 5.28
N ALA A 184 9.78 -1.32 5.05
CA ALA A 184 10.36 -1.87 3.84
C ALA A 184 10.04 -3.37 3.68
N GLU A 185 9.90 -3.85 2.44
CA GLU A 185 9.50 -5.23 2.14
C GLU A 185 10.39 -6.28 2.82
N LYS A 186 11.69 -6.00 2.98
CA LYS A 186 12.66 -6.89 3.65
C LYS A 186 12.26 -7.21 5.10
N TYR A 187 11.68 -6.24 5.81
CA TYR A 187 11.25 -6.44 7.19
C TYR A 187 9.88 -7.09 7.25
N THR A 188 8.96 -6.71 6.36
CA THR A 188 7.68 -7.42 6.20
C THR A 188 7.94 -8.90 5.95
N ARG A 189 8.87 -9.22 5.04
CA ARG A 189 9.32 -10.59 4.76
C ARG A 189 9.87 -11.29 6.00
N ARG A 190 10.69 -10.59 6.80
CA ARG A 190 11.23 -11.13 8.06
C ARG A 190 10.12 -11.47 9.05
N ILE A 191 9.15 -10.57 9.24
CA ILE A 191 8.01 -10.76 10.14
C ILE A 191 7.14 -11.94 9.67
N VAL A 192 6.73 -11.95 8.39
CA VAL A 192 5.83 -12.99 7.87
C VAL A 192 6.50 -14.37 7.90
N LYS A 193 7.82 -14.46 7.72
CA LYS A 193 8.57 -15.73 7.86
C LYS A 193 8.49 -16.34 9.25
N CYS A 194 8.30 -15.54 10.31
CA CYS A 194 8.17 -16.01 11.69
C CYS A 194 6.77 -16.58 12.02
N LEU A 195 5.78 -16.37 11.15
CA LEU A 195 4.42 -16.87 11.34
C LEU A 195 4.33 -18.36 11.03
N ASP A 196 3.52 -19.11 11.77
CA ASP A 196 3.29 -20.52 11.45
C ASP A 196 2.40 -20.70 10.20
N ASP A 197 2.31 -21.92 9.68
CA ASP A 197 1.52 -22.19 8.48
C ASP A 197 0.03 -21.91 8.66
N ARG A 198 -0.51 -22.05 9.88
CA ARG A 198 -1.92 -21.75 10.18
C ARG A 198 -2.17 -20.25 10.04
N GLN A 199 -1.29 -19.41 10.60
CA GLN A 199 -1.33 -17.96 10.49
C GLN A 199 -1.19 -17.51 9.03
N ILE A 200 -0.22 -18.04 8.29
CA ILE A 200 -0.04 -17.71 6.86
C ILE A 200 -1.26 -18.13 6.02
N ASN A 201 -1.81 -19.32 6.26
CA ASN A 201 -3.00 -19.79 5.54
C ASN A 201 -4.25 -18.95 5.86
N LYS A 202 -4.34 -18.38 7.07
CA LYS A 202 -5.41 -17.45 7.42
C LYS A 202 -5.29 -16.13 6.64
N ILE A 203 -4.10 -15.55 6.59
CA ILE A 203 -3.81 -14.36 5.77
C ILE A 203 -4.11 -14.67 4.29
N LYS A 204 -3.66 -15.82 3.79
CA LYS A 204 -3.92 -16.29 2.43
C LYS A 204 -5.41 -16.27 2.10
N LYS A 205 -6.24 -16.83 2.98
CA LYS A 205 -7.70 -16.89 2.82
C LYS A 205 -8.32 -15.50 2.82
N ASN A 206 -7.91 -14.64 3.75
CA ASN A 206 -8.44 -13.28 3.90
C ASN A 206 -8.16 -12.42 2.66
N HIS A 207 -7.01 -12.61 2.00
CA HIS A 207 -6.58 -11.80 0.86
C HIS A 207 -6.70 -12.53 -0.49
N GLY A 208 -7.43 -13.65 -0.55
CA GLY A 208 -7.65 -14.41 -1.79
C GLY A 208 -6.36 -14.79 -2.53
N ILE A 209 -5.32 -15.17 -1.79
CA ILE A 209 -4.03 -15.64 -2.33
C ILE A 209 -4.21 -17.11 -2.72
N LYS A 210 -3.70 -17.53 -3.89
CA LYS A 210 -3.95 -18.88 -4.45
C LYS A 210 -2.78 -19.84 -4.23
N GLU A 211 -1.60 -19.28 -4.11
CA GLU A 211 -0.28 -19.92 -3.97
C GLU A 211 -0.30 -21.03 -2.90
N ILE A 212 0.29 -22.17 -3.25
CA ILE A 212 0.25 -23.39 -2.42
C ILE A 212 1.51 -23.49 -1.57
N GLU A 213 2.66 -23.19 -2.16
CA GLU A 213 3.95 -23.26 -1.48
C GLU A 213 4.12 -22.13 -0.47
N ARG A 214 4.73 -22.43 0.68
CA ARG A 214 4.90 -21.45 1.76
C ARG A 214 5.66 -20.21 1.30
N TYR A 215 6.75 -20.41 0.56
CA TYR A 215 7.56 -19.31 0.03
C TYR A 215 6.73 -18.39 -0.90
N GLU A 216 5.97 -19.00 -1.81
CA GLU A 216 5.13 -18.26 -2.76
C GLU A 216 4.02 -17.47 -2.04
N LYS A 217 3.39 -18.06 -1.01
CA LYS A 217 2.41 -17.34 -0.16
C LYS A 217 3.02 -16.10 0.46
N ILE A 218 4.22 -16.21 1.03
CA ILE A 218 4.90 -15.09 1.68
C ILE A 218 5.18 -13.98 0.66
N GLU A 219 5.72 -14.31 -0.50
CA GLU A 219 5.99 -13.31 -1.54
C GLU A 219 4.69 -12.67 -2.05
N SER A 220 3.59 -13.41 -2.16
CA SER A 220 2.30 -12.85 -2.58
C SER A 220 1.65 -11.98 -1.51
N ILE A 221 1.80 -12.29 -0.21
CA ILE A 221 1.39 -11.41 0.89
C ILE A 221 2.13 -10.07 0.81
N ILE A 222 3.44 -10.10 0.58
CA ILE A 222 4.28 -8.91 0.47
C ILE A 222 3.87 -8.10 -0.77
N LYS A 223 3.79 -8.74 -1.94
CA LYS A 223 3.45 -8.08 -3.21
C LYS A 223 2.06 -7.46 -3.21
N LYS A 224 1.09 -8.08 -2.54
CA LYS A 224 -0.26 -7.49 -2.37
C LYS A 224 -0.28 -6.29 -1.43
N GLY A 225 0.82 -6.03 -0.70
CA GLY A 225 0.92 -4.92 0.24
C GLY A 225 -0.07 -5.07 1.39
N VAL A 226 -0.15 -6.28 1.97
CA VAL A 226 -0.93 -6.53 3.19
C VAL A 226 -0.27 -5.78 4.35
N SER A 227 -1.05 -5.00 5.08
CA SER A 227 -0.56 -4.17 6.19
C SER A 227 0.03 -5.03 7.31
N VAL A 228 1.31 -4.80 7.66
CA VAL A 228 1.96 -5.45 8.81
C VAL A 228 1.19 -5.19 10.10
N ARG A 229 0.63 -3.99 10.27
CA ARG A 229 -0.20 -3.69 11.43
C ARG A 229 -1.41 -4.62 11.47
N ASN A 230 -2.15 -4.75 10.38
CA ASN A 230 -3.35 -5.60 10.32
C ASN A 230 -3.00 -7.09 10.53
N ILE A 231 -1.88 -7.53 9.96
CA ILE A 231 -1.35 -8.89 10.19
C ILE A 231 -1.17 -9.12 11.69
N LEU A 232 -0.45 -8.22 12.37
CA LEU A 232 -0.05 -8.38 13.77
C LEU A 232 -1.13 -8.02 14.78
N SER A 233 -2.15 -7.24 14.42
CA SER A 233 -3.23 -6.83 15.33
C SER A 233 -4.42 -7.78 15.30
N GLU A 234 -4.77 -8.31 14.13
CA GLU A 234 -6.00 -9.09 13.93
C GLU A 234 -5.82 -10.39 13.15
N GLU A 235 -5.13 -10.39 12.00
CA GLU A 235 -5.22 -11.52 11.06
C GLU A 235 -4.60 -12.82 11.57
N ILE A 236 -3.53 -12.73 12.37
CA ILE A 236 -2.84 -13.91 12.92
C ILE A 236 -3.56 -14.53 14.13
N PHE A 237 -4.60 -13.88 14.66
CA PHE A 237 -5.32 -14.32 15.85
C PHE A 237 -6.66 -14.97 15.49
N ASN A 238 -7.10 -15.97 16.25
CA ASN A 238 -8.46 -16.48 16.11
C ASN A 238 -9.49 -15.49 16.67
N GLU A 239 -10.74 -15.57 16.20
CA GLU A 239 -11.83 -14.76 16.72
C GLU A 239 -12.02 -15.03 18.23
N GLY A 240 -12.21 -13.97 19.03
CA GLY A 240 -12.43 -14.08 20.47
C GLY A 240 -11.18 -14.26 21.34
N ILE A 241 -9.96 -14.21 20.77
CA ILE A 241 -8.73 -14.23 21.57
C ILE A 241 -8.67 -13.02 22.51
N LYS A 242 -8.25 -13.25 23.76
CA LYS A 242 -8.09 -12.19 24.77
C LYS A 242 -6.86 -11.33 24.46
N GLU A 243 -6.95 -10.03 24.79
CA GLU A 243 -5.86 -9.07 24.54
C GLU A 243 -4.52 -9.49 25.19
N ASN A 244 -4.55 -10.08 26.38
CA ASN A 244 -3.34 -10.59 27.06
C ASN A 244 -2.69 -11.76 26.32
N GLU A 245 -3.46 -12.57 25.61
CA GLU A 245 -2.93 -13.66 24.78
C GLU A 245 -2.34 -13.10 23.48
N LYS A 246 -3.00 -12.12 22.83
CA LYS A 246 -2.43 -11.38 21.69
C LYS A 246 -1.05 -10.81 22.05
N LYS A 247 -0.94 -10.16 23.22
CA LYS A 247 0.31 -9.62 23.76
C LYS A 247 1.40 -10.68 23.91
N LYS A 248 1.07 -11.85 24.47
CA LYS A 248 2.05 -12.96 24.64
C LYS A 248 2.56 -13.49 23.30
N ILE A 249 1.66 -13.69 22.33
CA ILE A 249 2.03 -14.14 20.99
C ILE A 249 2.94 -13.10 20.30
N LEU A 250 2.62 -11.82 20.40
CA LEU A 250 3.45 -10.75 19.86
C LEU A 250 4.82 -10.69 20.54
N TYR A 251 4.87 -10.87 21.85
CA TYR A 251 6.13 -10.96 22.58
C TYR A 251 6.99 -12.12 22.07
N ASP A 252 6.42 -13.31 21.90
CA ASP A 252 7.15 -14.46 21.36
C ASP A 252 7.68 -14.21 19.93
N ILE A 253 6.86 -13.60 19.07
CA ILE A 253 7.29 -13.23 17.72
C ILE A 253 8.47 -12.25 17.76
N ILE A 254 8.39 -11.21 18.59
CA ILE A 254 9.41 -10.15 18.66
C ILE A 254 10.69 -10.68 19.32
N GLU A 255 10.56 -11.27 20.50
CA GLU A 255 11.68 -11.66 21.35
C GLU A 255 12.36 -12.93 20.87
N ASN A 256 11.57 -13.98 20.60
CA ASN A 256 12.12 -15.32 20.39
C ASN A 256 12.30 -15.64 18.91
N LYS A 257 11.37 -15.20 18.05
CA LYS A 257 11.43 -15.53 16.61
C LYS A 257 12.18 -14.51 15.79
N LEU A 258 11.99 -13.22 16.07
CA LEU A 258 12.71 -12.14 15.41
C LEU A 258 14.04 -11.84 16.10
N GLU A 259 14.23 -12.28 17.34
CA GLU A 259 15.42 -12.01 18.17
C GLU A 259 15.65 -10.49 18.32
N ILE A 260 14.57 -9.75 18.57
CA ILE A 260 14.59 -8.30 18.77
C ILE A 260 14.25 -8.00 20.23
N HIS A 261 15.28 -7.61 20.97
CA HIS A 261 15.14 -7.21 22.37
C HIS A 261 14.82 -5.72 22.46
N LEU A 262 13.53 -5.40 22.65
CA LEU A 262 13.07 -4.02 22.79
C LEU A 262 13.27 -3.53 24.22
N ALA A 263 13.71 -2.29 24.40
CA ALA A 263 13.82 -1.67 25.73
C ALA A 263 12.47 -1.57 26.46
N SER A 264 11.38 -1.43 25.70
CA SER A 264 10.00 -1.49 26.21
C SER A 264 9.06 -1.95 25.10
N TYR A 265 8.16 -2.86 25.45
CA TYR A 265 7.15 -3.40 24.54
C TYR A 265 5.87 -2.57 24.54
N GLY A 266 5.63 -1.71 25.52
CA GLY A 266 4.33 -1.04 25.67
C GLY A 266 3.23 -1.91 26.31
N LYS A 267 2.14 -1.26 26.68
CA LYS A 267 1.03 -1.79 27.48
C LYS A 267 -0.09 -2.39 26.63
N THR A 268 -0.32 -1.88 25.42
CA THR A 268 -1.36 -2.35 24.50
C THR A 268 -0.77 -3.19 23.36
N VAL A 269 -1.63 -3.84 22.58
CA VAL A 269 -1.21 -4.54 21.34
C VAL A 269 -0.69 -3.55 20.32
N ASP A 270 -1.37 -2.42 20.13
CA ASP A 270 -0.96 -1.39 19.17
C ASP A 270 0.38 -0.78 19.54
N GLU A 271 0.60 -0.45 20.81
CA GLU A 271 1.89 0.08 21.26
C GLU A 271 3.04 -0.92 21.00
N ARG A 272 2.80 -2.23 21.13
CA ARG A 272 3.81 -3.26 20.80
C ARG A 272 4.17 -3.27 19.33
N ILE A 273 3.16 -3.15 18.47
CA ILE A 273 3.34 -3.09 17.02
C ILE A 273 4.09 -1.81 16.64
N ASP A 274 3.75 -0.68 17.25
CA ASP A 274 4.41 0.61 17.03
C ASP A 274 5.90 0.54 17.37
N ARG A 275 6.24 -0.03 18.53
CA ARG A 275 7.64 -0.20 18.95
C ARG A 275 8.44 -1.08 18.01
N LEU A 276 7.83 -2.15 17.47
CA LEU A 276 8.47 -3.00 16.48
C LEU A 276 8.70 -2.26 15.16
N ILE A 277 7.71 -1.49 14.69
CA ILE A 277 7.82 -0.68 13.47
C ILE A 277 8.91 0.38 13.64
N ASP A 278 8.93 1.09 14.76
CA ASP A 278 9.92 2.12 15.07
C ASP A 278 11.34 1.55 15.11
N TYR A 279 11.51 0.36 15.69
CA TYR A 279 12.78 -0.35 15.70
C TYR A 279 13.31 -0.61 14.27
N PHE A 280 12.45 -1.09 13.37
CA PHE A 280 12.85 -1.32 11.98
C PHE A 280 13.09 -0.03 11.19
N LYS A 281 12.31 1.03 11.46
CA LYS A 281 12.55 2.37 10.88
C LYS A 281 13.90 2.93 11.32
N TYR A 282 14.25 2.78 12.59
CA TYR A 282 15.56 3.16 13.11
C TYR A 282 16.69 2.43 12.38
N LEU A 283 16.57 1.11 12.17
CA LEU A 283 17.56 0.33 11.42
C LEU A 283 17.74 0.75 9.95
N ASP A 284 16.69 1.28 9.32
CA ASP A 284 16.79 1.82 7.95
C ASP A 284 17.48 3.17 7.93
N ASN A 285 17.17 4.05 8.88
CA ASN A 285 17.81 5.37 8.98
C ASN A 285 19.30 5.26 9.33
N ASP A 286 19.69 4.34 10.21
CA ASP A 286 21.11 4.11 10.55
C ASP A 286 21.93 3.59 9.36
N LYS A 287 21.31 2.85 8.43
CA LYS A 287 22.00 2.40 7.21
C LYS A 287 22.27 3.52 6.21
N ILE A 288 21.42 4.55 6.19
CA ILE A 288 21.56 5.72 5.32
C ILE A 288 22.68 6.64 5.84
N LEU A 289 22.96 6.65 7.15
CA LEU A 289 24.03 7.46 7.75
C LEU A 289 25.44 6.87 7.54
N VAL A 290 25.56 5.64 7.05
CA VAL A 290 26.84 4.93 6.86
C VAL A 290 27.20 4.74 5.38
N SER A 291 26.37 5.24 4.45
CA SER A 291 26.61 5.23 2.99
C SER A 291 26.87 6.62 2.43
#